data_AF-A0A2R8CGW9-F1
#
_entry.id   AF-A0A2R8CGW9-F1
#
_cell.length_a   1.000
_cell.length_b   1.000
_cell.length_c   1.000
_cell.angle_alpha   90.00
_cell.angle_beta   90.00
_cell.angle_gamma   90.00
#
_symmetry.space_group_name_H-M   'P 1'
#
loop_
_entity.id
_entity.type
_entity.pdbx_description
1 polymer ?
#
loop_
_entity_poly.entity_id
_entity_poly.type
_entity_poly.pdbx_seq_one_letter_code
_entity_poly.pdbx_strand_id
1 'polypeptide(L)'
;MTPTAPSPRTLRTGLWLSFVFMLMALAVFAVSLKNRQPHRDGTLIQVTASGCEPARLEVPAGQQTFTIVNRSDRAIEWEIIDGVMVLAERENITPGLQQPLTVRLKPGDYAMTCGLLSNPRGTLHVTPGEAAAVPETLAATAFVGPLAEYRVYTTLQMRKLQRHIEALHQAVVIGDLVAAQNAWREARRIDQHLAVPIGLFSDLDQHLNARADDFARRDQDPEFTGFHRLANALFVTRSTADLQPMADQLVRDIKALETRLADAAIPPALLASGSARILQAWHDRQTSRDALTPQALDDLKGLTEGVAKIVMLLDPLLQQQAPDTARSLNAALATLQQDLVEASAGSADRHVLEDSAALAGELSSINHALGLSG
;
A
#
# COMPACT_ATOMS: atom_id res chain seq x y z
N MET A 1 -53.01 44.71 -2.04
CA MET A 1 -52.63 45.13 -0.68
C MET A 1 -51.13 45.39 -0.69
N THR A 2 -50.73 46.66 -0.70
CA THR A 2 -49.32 47.06 -0.69
C THR A 2 -48.74 46.84 0.71
N PRO A 3 -47.65 46.07 0.89
CA PRO A 3 -47.06 45.84 2.20
C PRO A 3 -46.55 47.17 2.79
N THR A 4 -47.06 47.52 3.97
CA THR A 4 -46.63 48.69 4.73
C THR A 4 -45.21 48.46 5.26
N ALA A 5 -44.35 49.45 5.07
CA ALA A 5 -42.95 49.38 5.52
C ALA A 5 -42.89 49.19 7.05
N PRO A 6 -42.03 48.29 7.56
CA PRO A 6 -41.90 48.04 8.98
C PRO A 6 -41.41 49.30 9.70
N SER A 7 -41.98 49.56 10.88
CA SER A 7 -41.63 50.71 11.70
C SER A 7 -40.13 50.71 12.07
N PRO A 8 -39.51 51.88 12.28
CA PRO A 8 -38.11 51.96 12.69
C PRO A 8 -37.82 51.25 14.03
N ARG A 9 -38.85 51.07 14.88
CA ARG A 9 -38.74 50.30 16.12
C ARG A 9 -38.64 48.80 15.85
N THR A 10 -39.44 48.26 14.93
CA THR A 10 -39.40 46.84 14.54
C THR A 10 -38.12 46.45 13.80
N LEU A 11 -37.53 47.39 13.05
CA LEU A 11 -36.21 47.22 12.44
C LEU A 11 -35.08 47.15 13.48
N ARG A 12 -35.12 48.04 14.48
CA ARG A 12 -34.13 48.05 15.57
C ARG A 12 -34.20 46.80 16.45
N THR A 13 -35.40 46.29 16.74
CA THR A 13 -35.56 45.04 17.49
C THR A 13 -35.08 43.83 16.68
N GLY A 14 -35.35 43.79 15.38
CA GLY A 14 -34.85 42.73 14.49
C GLY A 14 -33.33 42.67 14.38
N LEU A 15 -32.67 43.83 14.33
CA LEU A 15 -31.21 43.94 14.34
C LEU A 15 -30.60 43.45 15.66
N TRP A 16 -31.19 43.83 16.79
CA TRP A 16 -30.75 43.38 18.11
C TRP A 16 -30.92 41.87 18.29
N LEU A 17 -32.06 41.31 17.86
CA LEU A 17 -32.30 39.87 17.88
C LEU A 17 -31.30 39.12 17.00
N SER A 18 -31.03 39.61 15.79
CA SER A 18 -30.06 38.99 14.88
C SER A 18 -28.63 38.98 15.46
N PHE A 19 -28.24 40.07 16.12
CA PHE A 19 -26.94 40.16 16.80
C PHE A 19 -26.83 39.17 17.97
N VAL A 20 -27.88 39.03 18.78
CA VAL A 20 -27.93 38.05 19.88
C VAL A 20 -27.88 36.61 19.35
N PHE A 21 -28.61 36.30 18.27
CA PHE A 21 -28.56 34.98 17.63
C PHE A 21 -27.16 34.67 17.08
N MET A 22 -26.47 35.64 16.49
CA MET A 22 -25.12 35.47 15.99
C MET A 22 -24.12 35.19 17.12
N LEU A 23 -24.24 35.88 18.26
CA LEU A 23 -23.41 35.63 19.45
C LEU A 23 -23.68 34.24 20.05
N MET A 24 -24.95 33.82 20.10
CA MET A 24 -25.31 32.47 20.56
C MET A 24 -24.76 31.38 19.63
N ALA A 25 -24.85 31.57 18.31
CA ALA A 25 -24.29 30.63 17.33
C ALA A 25 -22.75 30.54 17.47
N LEU A 26 -22.08 31.67 17.68
CA LEU A 26 -20.63 31.71 17.91
C LEU A 26 -20.25 30.99 19.21
N ALA A 27 -21.03 31.16 20.28
CA ALA A 27 -20.82 30.48 21.55
C ALA A 27 -21.01 28.95 21.41
N VAL A 28 -22.06 28.51 20.70
CA VAL A 28 -22.30 27.09 20.42
C VAL A 28 -21.19 26.49 19.55
N PHE A 29 -20.72 27.22 18.53
CA PHE A 29 -19.58 26.81 17.70
C PHE A 29 -18.28 26.69 18.52
N ALA A 30 -18.01 27.65 19.40
CA ALA A 30 -16.86 27.62 20.29
C ALA A 30 -16.92 26.46 21.30
N VAL A 31 -18.12 26.14 21.83
CA VAL A 31 -18.34 24.97 22.69
C VAL A 31 -18.17 23.67 21.92
N SER A 32 -18.65 23.59 20.67
CA SER A 32 -18.50 22.40 19.81
C SER A 32 -17.03 22.12 19.47
N LEU A 33 -16.24 23.16 19.21
CA LEU A 33 -14.79 23.04 19.03
C LEU A 33 -14.07 22.57 20.30
N LYS A 34 -14.56 22.95 21.49
CA LYS A 34 -14.02 22.51 22.78
C LYS A 34 -14.36 21.05 23.12
N ASN A 35 -15.48 20.52 22.60
CA ASN A 35 -15.99 19.18 22.92
C ASN A 35 -15.57 18.07 21.95
N ARG A 36 -14.86 18.37 20.86
CA ARG A 36 -14.19 17.34 20.05
C ARG A 36 -12.89 16.92 20.73
N GLN A 37 -12.99 16.02 21.71
CA GLN A 37 -11.83 15.19 22.04
C GLN A 37 -11.72 14.11 20.97
N PRO A 38 -10.66 14.08 20.14
CA PRO A 38 -10.41 12.93 19.30
C PRO A 38 -10.20 11.72 20.22
N HIS A 39 -10.91 10.62 19.96
CA HIS A 39 -10.58 9.31 20.54
C HIS A 39 -9.09 9.05 20.28
N ARG A 40 -8.32 8.87 21.36
CA ARG A 40 -6.88 8.63 21.29
C ARG A 40 -6.64 7.14 21.43
N ASP A 41 -6.62 6.44 20.32
CA ASP A 41 -6.10 5.08 20.28
C ASP A 41 -4.57 5.16 20.20
N GLY A 42 -3.87 4.54 21.16
CA GLY A 42 -2.42 4.43 21.19
C GLY A 42 -1.68 5.28 22.24
N THR A 43 -0.38 5.01 22.38
CA THR A 43 0.52 5.64 23.34
C THR A 43 0.84 7.07 22.94
N LEU A 44 0.49 8.02 23.81
CA LEU A 44 0.63 9.45 23.53
C LEU A 44 2.08 9.92 23.68
N ILE A 45 2.60 10.59 22.65
CA ILE A 45 3.91 11.25 22.67
C ILE A 45 3.72 12.73 22.37
N GLN A 46 4.10 13.60 23.30
CA GLN A 46 4.10 15.04 23.08
C GLN A 46 5.50 15.51 22.74
N VAL A 47 5.67 16.20 21.63
CA VAL A 47 6.97 16.74 21.22
C VAL A 47 6.95 18.25 21.37
N THR A 48 7.80 18.77 22.25
CA THR A 48 7.93 20.19 22.56
C THR A 48 9.20 20.77 21.93
N ALA A 49 9.46 22.06 22.15
CA ALA A 49 10.71 22.69 21.73
C ALA A 49 11.97 22.09 22.40
N SER A 50 11.83 21.38 23.53
CA SER A 50 12.94 20.83 24.31
C SER A 50 13.08 19.30 24.23
N GLY A 51 12.14 18.58 23.61
CA GLY A 51 12.19 17.13 23.46
C GLY A 51 10.83 16.46 23.56
N CYS A 52 10.81 15.14 23.80
CA CYS A 52 9.58 14.36 23.97
C CYS A 52 9.13 14.31 25.43
N GLU A 53 7.82 14.24 25.61
CA GLU A 53 7.14 13.88 26.85
C GLU A 53 6.16 12.72 26.58
N PRO A 54 6.41 11.51 27.11
CA PRO A 54 7.58 11.13 27.90
C PRO A 54 8.86 10.99 27.04
N ALA A 55 10.02 11.30 27.62
CA ALA A 55 11.33 11.08 26.99
C ALA A 55 11.82 9.62 27.13
N ARG A 56 11.20 8.85 28.03
CA ARG A 56 11.45 7.42 28.21
C ARG A 56 10.13 6.70 28.20
N LEU A 57 10.02 5.70 27.36
CA LEU A 57 8.78 4.97 27.14
C LEU A 57 9.03 3.48 27.29
N GLU A 58 8.06 2.79 27.86
CA GLU A 58 8.05 1.34 27.97
C GLU A 58 6.74 0.81 27.37
N VAL A 59 6.85 -0.14 26.44
CA VAL A 59 5.69 -0.78 25.78
C VAL A 59 5.96 -2.27 25.61
N PRO A 60 4.93 -3.14 25.53
CA PRO A 60 5.15 -4.55 25.22
C PRO A 60 5.54 -4.74 23.75
N ALA A 61 6.27 -5.82 23.46
CA ALA A 61 6.50 -6.25 22.09
C ALA A 61 5.17 -6.56 21.36
N GLY A 62 5.17 -6.44 20.03
CA GLY A 62 3.98 -6.61 19.19
C GLY A 62 3.56 -5.33 18.48
N GLN A 63 2.31 -5.27 18.02
CA GLN A 63 1.77 -4.10 17.32
C GLN A 63 1.49 -2.97 18.32
N GLN A 64 2.18 -1.85 18.13
CA GLN A 64 2.08 -0.64 18.92
C GLN A 64 1.60 0.52 18.06
N THR A 65 0.66 1.30 18.58
CA THR A 65 0.24 2.57 17.98
C THR A 65 0.70 3.71 18.86
N PHE A 66 1.43 4.66 18.29
CA PHE A 66 1.85 5.90 18.94
C PHE A 66 1.03 7.06 18.37
N THR A 67 0.54 7.96 19.21
CA THR A 67 -0.09 9.22 18.78
C THR A 67 0.88 10.36 19.09
N ILE A 68 1.52 10.89 18.04
CA ILE A 68 2.50 11.97 18.15
C ILE A 68 1.78 13.30 18.06
N VAL A 69 1.94 14.16 19.07
CA VAL A 69 1.34 15.49 19.15
C VAL A 69 2.44 16.54 19.13
N ASN A 70 2.37 17.45 18.15
CA ASN A 70 3.30 18.57 18.09
C ASN A 70 2.86 19.70 19.03
N ARG A 71 3.62 19.91 20.10
CA ARG A 71 3.48 20.99 21.09
C ARG A 71 4.58 22.05 20.96
N SER A 72 5.34 22.02 19.87
CA SER A 72 6.33 23.04 19.51
C SER A 72 5.73 24.10 18.58
N ASP A 73 6.53 25.10 18.23
CA ASP A 73 6.20 26.18 17.29
C ASP A 73 6.69 25.93 15.86
N ARG A 74 7.30 24.77 15.58
CA ARG A 74 7.83 24.38 14.26
C ARG A 74 7.27 23.04 13.81
N ALA A 75 7.30 22.75 12.51
CA ALA A 75 7.04 21.40 12.03
C ALA A 75 8.13 20.44 12.57
N ILE A 76 7.73 19.22 12.93
CA ILE A 76 8.61 18.22 13.56
C ILE A 76 8.54 16.88 12.83
N GLU A 77 9.50 16.02 13.16
CA GLU A 77 9.49 14.59 12.88
C GLU A 77 9.60 13.76 14.17
N TRP A 78 9.09 12.53 14.14
CA TRP A 78 9.26 11.54 15.19
C TRP A 78 9.53 10.17 14.58
N GLU A 79 10.61 9.54 15.02
CA GLU A 79 11.16 8.31 14.47
C GLU A 79 11.47 7.32 15.59
N ILE A 80 11.40 6.02 15.29
CA ILE A 80 11.94 4.95 16.11
C ILE A 80 13.19 4.40 15.42
N ILE A 81 14.31 4.39 16.13
CA ILE A 81 15.64 4.06 15.61
C ILE A 81 16.20 2.84 16.32
N ASP A 82 16.72 1.88 15.54
CA ASP A 82 17.55 0.77 16.00
C ASP A 82 18.98 0.95 15.45
N GLY A 83 19.92 1.34 16.32
CA GLY A 83 21.28 1.69 15.94
C GLY A 83 21.33 2.88 14.97
N VAL A 84 21.49 2.58 13.67
CA VAL A 84 21.54 3.56 12.56
C VAL A 84 20.32 3.47 11.64
N MET A 85 19.42 2.52 11.87
CA MET A 85 18.27 2.23 11.02
C MET A 85 17.01 2.90 11.58
N VAL A 86 16.22 3.54 10.70
CA VAL A 86 14.89 4.04 11.03
C VAL A 86 13.87 2.91 10.81
N LEU A 87 13.17 2.51 11.86
CA LEU A 87 12.17 1.43 11.81
C LEU A 87 10.79 1.94 11.40
N ALA A 88 10.44 3.16 11.83
CA ALA A 88 9.15 3.78 11.60
C ALA A 88 9.24 5.28 11.87
N GLU A 89 8.54 6.09 11.07
CA GLU A 89 8.62 7.55 11.15
C GLU A 89 7.31 8.27 10.82
N ARG A 90 7.18 9.49 11.34
CA ARG A 90 6.20 10.51 10.92
C ARG A 90 6.87 11.86 10.81
N GLU A 91 6.87 12.42 9.61
CA GLU A 91 7.46 13.71 9.26
C GLU A 91 6.42 14.82 9.10
N ASN A 92 6.89 16.07 9.08
CA ASN A 92 6.09 17.27 8.76
C ASN A 92 4.84 17.46 9.65
N ILE A 93 4.88 17.00 10.91
CA ILE A 93 3.78 17.20 11.85
C ILE A 93 3.74 18.69 12.22
N THR A 94 2.74 19.41 11.72
CA THR A 94 2.59 20.86 11.92
C THR A 94 2.24 21.21 13.38
N PRO A 95 2.65 22.38 13.92
CA PRO A 95 2.28 22.82 15.27
C PRO A 95 0.80 22.64 15.60
N GLY A 96 0.51 22.00 16.73
CA GLY A 96 -0.86 21.76 17.21
C GLY A 96 -1.57 20.56 16.59
N LEU A 97 -0.99 19.90 15.58
CA LEU A 97 -1.55 18.67 14.99
C LEU A 97 -1.07 17.41 15.72
N GLN A 98 -1.80 16.31 15.49
CA GLN A 98 -1.43 14.99 15.95
C GLN A 98 -1.47 13.99 14.78
N GLN A 99 -0.56 13.02 14.77
CA GLN A 99 -0.52 11.95 13.78
C GLN A 99 -0.30 10.59 14.46
N PRO A 100 -1.07 9.55 14.08
CA PRO A 100 -0.81 8.20 14.55
C PRO A 100 0.32 7.53 13.75
N LEU A 101 1.10 6.69 14.43
CA LEU A 101 2.11 5.81 13.87
C LEU A 101 1.93 4.40 14.44
N THR A 102 1.59 3.44 13.57
CA THR A 102 1.45 2.04 13.95
C THR A 102 2.67 1.27 13.48
N VAL A 103 3.30 0.52 14.37
CA VAL A 103 4.51 -0.27 14.09
C VAL A 103 4.50 -1.55 14.91
N ARG A 104 5.14 -2.62 14.41
CA ARG A 104 5.33 -3.86 15.16
C ARG A 104 6.75 -3.92 15.70
N LEU A 105 6.90 -3.93 17.03
CA LEU A 105 8.19 -3.85 17.71
C LEU A 105 8.59 -5.21 18.31
N LYS A 106 9.88 -5.57 18.19
CA LYS A 106 10.48 -6.71 18.89
C LYS A 106 10.94 -6.27 20.29
N PRO A 107 11.09 -7.18 21.28
CA PRO A 107 11.70 -6.85 22.55
C PRO A 107 13.11 -6.27 22.33
N GLY A 108 13.45 -5.21 23.06
CA GLY A 108 14.74 -4.52 22.89
C GLY A 108 14.69 -3.04 23.26
N ASP A 109 15.83 -2.38 23.13
CA ASP A 109 16.00 -0.95 23.40
C ASP A 109 16.17 -0.18 22.10
N TYR A 110 15.34 0.84 21.90
CA TYR A 110 15.33 1.71 20.73
C TYR A 110 15.53 3.17 21.14
N ALA A 111 16.04 3.99 20.22
CA ALA A 111 16.04 5.43 20.39
C ALA A 111 14.81 6.04 19.70
N MET A 112 14.30 7.15 20.23
CA MET A 112 13.30 7.96 19.55
C MET A 112 13.82 9.37 19.25
N THR A 113 13.57 9.89 18.05
CA THR A 113 13.78 11.32 17.80
C THR A 113 12.69 12.12 18.47
N CYS A 114 13.00 13.37 18.85
CA CYS A 114 12.10 14.20 19.62
C CYS A 114 11.89 15.56 18.96
N GLY A 115 11.52 15.53 17.69
CA GLY A 115 11.29 16.71 16.87
C GLY A 115 12.54 17.20 16.20
N LEU A 116 13.12 18.30 16.69
CA LEU A 116 14.29 18.90 16.06
C LEU A 116 15.55 18.05 16.30
N LEU A 117 16.45 17.97 15.32
CA LEU A 117 17.72 17.24 15.43
C LEU A 117 18.59 17.67 16.64
N SER A 118 18.41 18.90 17.13
CA SER A 118 19.11 19.43 18.30
C SER A 118 18.56 18.91 19.63
N ASN A 119 17.38 18.31 19.65
CA ASN A 119 16.75 17.82 20.87
C ASN A 119 17.40 16.51 21.33
N PRO A 120 17.45 16.27 22.65
CA PRO A 120 17.89 14.98 23.16
C PRO A 120 16.95 13.87 22.64
N ARG A 121 17.54 12.76 22.19
CA ARG A 121 16.77 11.56 21.84
C ARG A 121 16.13 10.97 23.09
N GLY A 122 14.91 10.47 22.94
CA GLY A 122 14.27 9.65 23.95
C GLY A 122 14.68 8.17 23.84
N THR A 123 14.26 7.36 24.80
CA THR A 123 14.49 5.91 24.81
C THR A 123 13.18 5.15 24.86
N LEU A 124 13.04 4.14 24.01
CA LEU A 124 11.91 3.23 23.96
C LEU A 124 12.39 1.84 24.37
N HIS A 125 12.00 1.40 25.56
CA HIS A 125 12.20 0.03 26.01
C HIS A 125 10.98 -0.80 25.60
N VAL A 126 11.21 -1.86 24.83
CA VAL A 126 10.17 -2.79 24.45
C VAL A 126 10.34 -4.04 25.29
N THR A 127 9.42 -4.24 26.23
CA THR A 127 9.46 -5.39 27.10
C THR A 127 9.14 -6.66 26.32
N PRO A 128 9.72 -7.81 26.71
CA PRO A 128 9.21 -9.09 26.27
C PRO A 128 7.72 -9.14 26.62
N GLY A 129 6.85 -9.29 25.62
CA GLY A 129 5.47 -9.69 25.90
C GLY A 129 5.44 -11.06 26.57
N GLU A 130 4.26 -11.52 27.00
CA GLU A 130 4.07 -12.96 27.20
C GLU A 130 4.59 -13.65 25.94
N ALA A 131 5.72 -14.32 26.08
CA ALA A 131 6.54 -14.67 24.94
C ALA A 131 5.74 -15.61 24.04
N ALA A 132 5.24 -15.09 22.91
CA ALA A 132 5.30 -15.88 21.71
C ALA A 132 6.78 -16.25 21.57
N ALA A 133 7.10 -17.53 21.76
CA ALA A 133 8.45 -18.05 21.62
C ALA A 133 9.09 -17.42 20.38
N VAL A 134 10.32 -16.91 20.50
CA VAL A 134 11.08 -16.45 19.33
C VAL A 134 11.06 -17.60 18.34
N PRO A 135 10.43 -17.43 17.15
CA PRO A 135 10.28 -18.55 16.23
C PRO A 135 11.66 -19.08 15.89
N GLU A 136 11.84 -20.39 16.02
CA GLU A 136 13.08 -21.04 15.61
C GLU A 136 13.37 -20.67 14.15
N THR A 137 14.57 -20.15 13.88
CA THR A 137 14.93 -19.73 12.54
C THR A 137 15.08 -20.96 11.66
N LEU A 138 14.25 -21.06 10.62
CA LEU A 138 14.39 -22.15 9.66
C LEU A 138 15.76 -22.07 8.97
N ALA A 139 16.42 -23.22 8.84
CA ALA A 139 17.66 -23.31 8.08
C ALA A 139 17.42 -22.87 6.63
N ALA A 140 18.40 -22.18 6.03
CA ALA A 140 18.30 -21.72 4.63
C ALA A 140 17.98 -22.86 3.65
N THR A 141 18.40 -24.09 3.96
CA THR A 141 18.11 -25.30 3.18
C THR A 141 16.61 -25.61 3.07
N ALA A 142 15.79 -25.19 4.04
CA ALA A 142 14.34 -25.36 4.00
C ALA A 142 13.68 -24.61 2.82
N PHE A 143 14.32 -23.54 2.35
CA PHE A 143 13.81 -22.71 1.24
C PHE A 143 14.30 -23.14 -0.14
N VAL A 144 15.22 -24.10 -0.23
CA VAL A 144 15.78 -24.55 -1.52
C VAL A 144 14.69 -25.11 -2.43
N GLY A 145 13.83 -25.98 -1.91
CA GLY A 145 12.70 -26.55 -2.65
C GLY A 145 11.71 -25.49 -3.13
N PRO A 146 11.12 -24.69 -2.21
CA PRO A 146 10.21 -23.60 -2.57
C PRO A 146 10.78 -22.61 -3.59
N LEU A 147 12.04 -22.19 -3.44
CA LEU A 147 12.68 -21.27 -4.38
C LEU A 147 12.96 -21.90 -5.75
N ALA A 148 13.36 -23.16 -5.80
CA ALA A 148 13.55 -23.87 -7.06
C ALA A 148 12.23 -23.98 -7.83
N GLU A 149 11.14 -24.33 -7.15
CA GLU A 149 9.82 -24.42 -7.76
C GLU A 149 9.30 -23.03 -8.19
N TYR A 150 9.57 -21.98 -7.40
CA TYR A 150 9.23 -20.62 -7.78
C TYR A 150 10.00 -20.15 -9.03
N ARG A 151 11.28 -20.53 -9.16
CA ARG A 151 12.09 -20.26 -10.36
C ARG A 151 11.51 -20.96 -11.59
N VAL A 152 11.05 -22.19 -11.46
CA VAL A 152 10.35 -22.90 -12.56
C VAL A 152 9.06 -22.17 -12.93
N TYR A 153 8.25 -21.79 -11.93
CA TYR A 153 7.01 -21.05 -12.16
C TYR A 153 7.24 -19.73 -12.89
N THR A 154 8.16 -18.90 -12.40
CA THR A 154 8.47 -17.59 -13.00
C THR A 154 9.04 -17.72 -14.41
N THR A 155 9.88 -18.74 -14.67
CA THR A 155 10.34 -19.08 -16.02
C THR A 155 9.19 -19.42 -16.96
N LEU A 156 8.22 -20.22 -16.51
CA LEU A 156 7.06 -20.61 -17.32
C LEU A 156 6.12 -19.43 -17.57
N GLN A 157 5.89 -18.58 -16.56
CA GLN A 157 5.13 -17.33 -16.72
C GLN A 157 5.83 -16.39 -17.69
N MET A 158 7.15 -16.26 -17.65
CA MET A 158 7.89 -15.42 -18.58
C MET A 158 7.74 -15.87 -20.03
N ARG A 159 7.85 -17.17 -20.29
CA ARG A 159 7.59 -17.72 -21.62
C ARG A 159 6.16 -17.47 -22.10
N LYS A 160 5.17 -17.51 -21.21
CA LYS A 160 3.78 -17.17 -21.54
C LYS A 160 3.66 -15.68 -21.87
N LEU A 161 4.24 -14.81 -21.04
CA LEU A 161 4.22 -13.37 -21.23
C LEU A 161 4.77 -12.99 -22.59
N GLN A 162 5.95 -13.50 -22.94
CA GLN A 162 6.57 -13.24 -24.24
C GLN A 162 5.67 -13.59 -25.43
N ARG A 163 4.97 -14.74 -25.38
CA ARG A 163 4.04 -15.10 -26.47
C ARG A 163 2.88 -14.13 -26.60
N HIS A 164 2.31 -13.67 -25.49
CA HIS A 164 1.21 -12.70 -25.53
C HIS A 164 1.68 -11.29 -25.91
N ILE A 165 2.91 -10.92 -25.55
CA ILE A 165 3.53 -9.65 -25.97
C ILE A 165 3.84 -9.65 -27.48
N GLU A 166 4.34 -10.76 -28.01
CA GLU A 166 4.52 -10.94 -29.45
C GLU A 166 3.17 -10.89 -30.20
N ALA A 167 2.14 -11.56 -29.66
CA ALA A 167 0.79 -11.49 -30.23
C ALA A 167 0.20 -10.07 -30.19
N LEU A 168 0.42 -9.33 -29.10
CA LEU A 168 0.03 -7.93 -28.96
C LEU A 168 0.74 -7.06 -29.99
N HIS A 169 2.05 -7.23 -30.14
CA HIS A 169 2.86 -6.52 -31.13
C HIS A 169 2.33 -6.75 -32.54
N GLN A 170 2.13 -8.00 -32.94
CA GLN A 170 1.60 -8.34 -34.27
C GLN A 170 0.23 -7.74 -34.50
N ALA A 171 -0.67 -7.81 -33.52
CA ALA A 171 -2.01 -7.23 -33.61
C ALA A 171 -1.96 -5.70 -33.77
N VAL A 172 -1.06 -5.02 -33.07
CA VAL A 172 -0.83 -3.58 -33.24
C VAL A 172 -0.33 -3.27 -34.66
N VAL A 173 0.66 -4.02 -35.16
CA VAL A 173 1.26 -3.81 -36.49
C VAL A 173 0.23 -3.94 -37.61
N ILE A 174 -0.67 -4.93 -37.53
CA ILE A 174 -1.71 -5.14 -38.55
C ILE A 174 -2.97 -4.31 -38.29
N GLY A 175 -3.01 -3.54 -37.21
CA GLY A 175 -4.14 -2.69 -36.84
C GLY A 175 -5.36 -3.43 -36.28
N ASP A 176 -5.23 -4.68 -35.85
CA ASP A 176 -6.34 -5.46 -35.27
C ASP A 176 -6.54 -5.09 -33.79
N LEU A 177 -7.46 -4.16 -33.55
CA LEU A 177 -7.78 -3.67 -32.21
C LEU A 177 -8.29 -4.77 -31.28
N VAL A 178 -9.12 -5.71 -31.76
CA VAL A 178 -9.72 -6.73 -30.90
C VAL A 178 -8.67 -7.75 -30.50
N ALA A 179 -7.83 -8.19 -31.44
CA ALA A 179 -6.71 -9.06 -31.13
C ALA A 179 -5.72 -8.38 -30.17
N ALA A 180 -5.42 -7.09 -30.37
CA ALA A 180 -4.53 -6.33 -29.50
C ALA A 180 -5.09 -6.22 -28.07
N GLN A 181 -6.38 -5.90 -27.92
CA GLN A 181 -7.03 -5.85 -26.62
C GLN A 181 -6.99 -7.20 -25.90
N ASN A 182 -7.25 -8.31 -26.61
CA ASN A 182 -7.21 -9.65 -26.03
C ASN A 182 -5.80 -10.04 -25.60
N ALA A 183 -4.81 -9.85 -26.47
CA ALA A 183 -3.41 -10.13 -26.17
C ALA A 183 -2.89 -9.27 -25.01
N TRP A 184 -3.28 -8.00 -24.94
CA TRP A 184 -2.95 -7.12 -23.82
C TRP A 184 -3.52 -7.63 -22.50
N ARG A 185 -4.79 -8.07 -22.44
CA ARG A 185 -5.39 -8.57 -21.19
C ARG A 185 -4.65 -9.80 -20.67
N GLU A 186 -4.35 -10.74 -21.54
CA GLU A 186 -3.60 -11.96 -21.18
C GLU A 186 -2.18 -11.61 -20.71
N ALA A 187 -1.48 -10.74 -21.45
CA ALA A 187 -0.15 -10.28 -21.07
C ALA A 187 -0.16 -9.57 -19.71
N ARG A 188 -1.11 -8.65 -19.49
CA ARG A 188 -1.24 -7.91 -18.24
C ARG A 188 -1.49 -8.83 -17.05
N ARG A 189 -2.37 -9.81 -17.19
CA ARG A 189 -2.65 -10.79 -16.11
C ARG A 189 -1.40 -11.58 -15.73
N ILE A 190 -0.60 -12.01 -16.72
CA ILE A 190 0.66 -12.72 -16.47
C ILE A 190 1.72 -11.80 -15.86
N ASP A 191 1.80 -10.54 -16.28
CA ASP A 191 2.65 -9.53 -15.65
C ASP A 191 2.31 -9.37 -14.16
N GLN A 192 1.02 -9.37 -13.78
CA GLN A 192 0.61 -9.36 -12.37
C GLN A 192 1.02 -10.63 -11.62
N HIS A 193 1.01 -11.81 -12.25
CA HIS A 193 1.57 -13.03 -11.63
C HIS A 193 3.07 -12.88 -11.26
N LEU A 194 3.78 -12.04 -12.00
CA LEU A 194 5.21 -11.81 -11.92
C LEU A 194 5.56 -10.53 -11.12
N ALA A 195 4.61 -9.88 -10.47
CA ALA A 195 4.84 -8.61 -9.80
C ALA A 195 5.98 -8.67 -8.74
N VAL A 196 6.10 -9.77 -7.99
CA VAL A 196 7.18 -9.96 -7.01
C VAL A 196 8.58 -9.97 -7.65
N PRO A 197 8.88 -10.86 -8.63
CA PRO A 197 10.20 -10.85 -9.29
C PRO A 197 10.44 -9.62 -10.17
N ILE A 198 9.41 -9.00 -10.74
CA ILE A 198 9.55 -7.73 -11.48
C ILE A 198 10.02 -6.62 -10.55
N GLY A 199 9.47 -6.55 -9.33
CA GLY A 199 9.84 -5.56 -8.32
C GLY A 199 11.31 -5.61 -7.85
N LEU A 200 12.10 -6.60 -8.28
CA LEU A 200 13.56 -6.60 -8.11
C LEU A 200 14.28 -5.61 -9.02
N PHE A 201 13.63 -5.17 -10.11
CA PHE A 201 14.21 -4.35 -11.16
C PHE A 201 13.39 -3.08 -11.30
N SER A 202 13.62 -2.11 -10.42
CA SER A 202 12.80 -0.89 -10.36
C SER A 202 12.77 -0.10 -11.68
N ASP A 203 13.86 -0.13 -12.46
CA ASP A 203 13.92 0.47 -13.80
C ASP A 203 12.95 -0.20 -14.79
N LEU A 204 12.95 -1.54 -14.82
CA LEU A 204 12.05 -2.30 -15.68
C LEU A 204 10.60 -2.23 -15.18
N ASP A 205 10.37 -2.29 -13.88
CA ASP A 205 9.03 -2.12 -13.32
C ASP A 205 8.46 -0.74 -13.66
N GLN A 206 9.25 0.33 -13.56
CA GLN A 206 8.82 1.66 -13.96
C GLN A 206 8.48 1.73 -15.46
N HIS A 207 9.33 1.17 -16.33
CA HIS A 207 9.06 1.16 -17.78
C HIS A 207 7.81 0.34 -18.15
N LEU A 208 7.57 -0.77 -17.46
CA LEU A 208 6.44 -1.66 -17.73
C LEU A 208 5.13 -1.17 -17.11
N ASN A 209 5.19 -0.67 -15.88
CA ASN A 209 4.04 -0.58 -14.97
C ASN A 209 3.80 0.82 -14.37
N ALA A 210 4.60 1.83 -14.72
CA ALA A 210 4.28 3.20 -14.32
C ALA A 210 2.89 3.62 -14.82
N ARG A 211 2.23 4.46 -14.05
CA ARG A 211 0.90 5.01 -14.35
C ARG A 211 1.04 6.46 -14.76
N ALA A 212 0.04 6.97 -15.48
CA ALA A 212 0.02 8.38 -15.87
C ALA A 212 0.19 9.31 -14.66
N ASP A 213 -0.41 8.97 -13.52
CA ASP A 213 -0.36 9.77 -12.29
C ASP A 213 1.06 9.93 -11.72
N ASP A 214 2.00 9.06 -12.12
CA ASP A 214 3.41 9.12 -11.72
C ASP A 214 4.22 10.17 -12.51
N PHE A 215 3.65 10.73 -13.59
CA PHE A 215 4.32 11.71 -14.46
C PHE A 215 3.68 13.10 -14.35
N ALA A 216 4.52 14.14 -14.39
CA ALA A 216 4.08 15.53 -14.32
C ALA A 216 3.10 15.91 -15.46
N ARG A 217 3.30 15.37 -16.67
CA ARG A 217 2.41 15.57 -17.82
C ARG A 217 1.38 14.47 -18.02
N ARG A 218 1.27 13.52 -17.08
CA ARG A 218 0.32 12.41 -17.12
C ARG A 218 0.35 11.65 -18.46
N ASP A 219 -0.81 11.43 -19.07
CA ASP A 219 -0.94 10.76 -20.37
C ASP A 219 -0.22 11.47 -21.52
N GLN A 220 0.24 12.71 -21.35
CA GLN A 220 0.98 13.45 -22.37
C GLN A 220 2.50 13.39 -22.15
N ASP A 221 2.97 12.69 -21.12
CA ASP A 221 4.40 12.54 -20.88
C ASP A 221 5.03 11.56 -21.89
N PRO A 222 6.11 11.94 -22.60
CA PRO A 222 6.80 11.06 -23.54
C PRO A 222 7.49 9.87 -22.86
N GLU A 223 7.79 9.97 -21.55
CA GLU A 223 8.36 8.86 -20.78
C GLU A 223 7.29 7.86 -20.32
N PHE A 224 6.00 8.22 -20.44
CA PHE A 224 4.90 7.33 -20.09
C PHE A 224 4.72 6.23 -21.15
N THR A 225 5.31 5.07 -20.87
CA THR A 225 5.32 3.89 -21.73
C THR A 225 4.66 2.68 -21.03
N GLY A 226 4.91 1.45 -21.50
CA GLY A 226 4.46 0.24 -20.82
C GLY A 226 2.97 -0.11 -20.97
N PHE A 227 2.50 -0.99 -20.09
CA PHE A 227 1.16 -1.58 -20.13
C PHE A 227 0.06 -0.54 -20.01
N HIS A 228 0.18 0.41 -19.08
CA HIS A 228 -0.87 1.41 -18.84
C HIS A 228 -1.00 2.40 -19.99
N ARG A 229 0.12 2.78 -20.64
CA ARG A 229 0.08 3.62 -21.85
C ARG A 229 -0.65 2.92 -23.00
N LEU A 230 -0.31 1.66 -23.26
CA LEU A 230 -0.99 0.86 -24.29
C LEU A 230 -2.46 0.63 -23.94
N ALA A 231 -2.79 0.43 -22.66
CA ALA A 231 -4.17 0.26 -22.21
C ALA A 231 -5.03 1.49 -22.53
N ASN A 232 -4.52 2.70 -22.28
CA ASN A 232 -5.22 3.93 -22.62
C ASN A 232 -5.54 3.96 -24.12
N ALA A 233 -4.54 3.69 -24.97
CA ALA A 233 -4.76 3.69 -26.41
C ALA A 233 -5.77 2.62 -26.86
N LEU A 234 -5.60 1.37 -26.41
CA LEU A 234 -6.42 0.23 -26.85
C LEU A 234 -7.85 0.28 -26.31
N PHE A 235 -8.07 0.69 -25.06
CA PHE A 235 -9.39 0.58 -24.41
C PHE A 235 -10.13 1.90 -24.32
N VAL A 236 -9.43 3.04 -24.15
CA VAL A 236 -10.05 4.36 -24.03
C VAL A 236 -10.16 5.00 -25.40
N THR A 237 -9.03 5.19 -26.09
CA THR A 237 -9.05 5.82 -27.43
C THR A 237 -9.50 4.85 -28.53
N ARG A 238 -9.49 3.55 -28.23
CA ARG A 238 -9.89 2.46 -29.15
C ARG A 238 -9.16 2.52 -30.49
N SER A 239 -7.84 2.71 -30.43
CA SER A 239 -6.99 2.84 -31.61
C SER A 239 -5.71 2.04 -31.45
N THR A 240 -5.19 1.53 -32.58
CA THR A 240 -3.86 0.94 -32.74
C THR A 240 -2.90 1.88 -33.47
N ALA A 241 -3.38 3.06 -33.90
CA ALA A 241 -2.57 4.03 -34.62
C ALA A 241 -1.40 4.51 -33.77
N ASP A 242 -0.23 4.62 -34.40
CA ASP A 242 1.02 5.11 -33.80
C ASP A 242 1.49 4.34 -32.54
N LEU A 243 0.98 3.12 -32.30
CA LEU A 243 1.38 2.30 -31.16
C LEU A 243 2.59 1.39 -31.42
N GLN A 244 3.02 1.25 -32.67
CA GLN A 244 4.12 0.36 -33.02
C GLN A 244 5.42 0.65 -32.24
N PRO A 245 5.88 1.91 -32.09
CA PRO A 245 7.08 2.19 -31.28
C PRO A 245 6.95 1.75 -29.81
N MET A 246 5.75 1.88 -29.23
CA MET A 246 5.47 1.47 -27.85
C MET A 246 5.42 -0.05 -27.73
N ALA A 247 4.82 -0.74 -28.70
CA ALA A 247 4.81 -2.20 -28.76
C ALA A 247 6.24 -2.76 -28.93
N ASP A 248 7.06 -2.14 -29.78
CA ASP A 248 8.48 -2.49 -29.95
C ASP A 248 9.27 -2.32 -28.66
N GLN A 249 9.02 -1.23 -27.91
CA GLN A 249 9.65 -0.98 -26.62
C GLN A 249 9.25 -2.03 -25.59
N LEU A 250 7.96 -2.37 -25.51
CA LEU A 250 7.47 -3.39 -24.59
C LEU A 250 8.10 -4.77 -24.87
N VAL A 251 8.26 -5.17 -26.15
CA VAL A 251 8.99 -6.39 -26.52
C VAL A 251 10.43 -6.37 -26.00
N ARG A 252 11.13 -5.22 -26.12
CA ARG A 252 12.51 -5.07 -25.60
C ARG A 252 12.57 -5.17 -24.09
N ASP A 253 11.67 -4.49 -23.37
CA ASP A 253 11.65 -4.50 -21.92
C ASP A 253 11.35 -5.89 -21.35
N ILE A 254 10.44 -6.64 -21.97
CA ILE A 254 10.14 -8.03 -21.58
C ILE A 254 11.31 -8.98 -21.86
N LYS A 255 12.07 -8.75 -22.93
CA LYS A 255 13.30 -9.51 -23.19
C LYS A 255 14.41 -9.17 -22.19
N ALA A 256 14.53 -7.90 -21.82
CA ALA A 256 15.46 -7.47 -20.78
C ALA A 256 15.09 -8.08 -19.42
N LEU A 257 13.79 -8.10 -19.08
CA LEU A 257 13.28 -8.74 -17.88
C LEU A 257 13.59 -10.24 -17.86
N GLU A 258 13.34 -10.98 -18.95
CA GLU A 258 13.68 -12.42 -19.03
C GLU A 258 15.17 -12.63 -18.74
N THR A 259 16.03 -11.84 -19.37
CA THR A 259 17.48 -11.96 -19.24
C THR A 259 17.92 -11.72 -17.79
N ARG A 260 17.45 -10.63 -17.17
CA ARG A 260 17.83 -10.31 -15.79
C ARG A 260 17.24 -11.28 -14.77
N LEU A 261 16.01 -11.75 -15.01
CA LEU A 261 15.34 -12.70 -14.13
C LEU A 261 16.00 -14.09 -14.16
N ALA A 262 16.59 -14.48 -15.30
CA ALA A 262 17.32 -15.75 -15.41
C ALA A 262 18.50 -15.84 -14.43
N ASP A 263 19.17 -14.73 -14.13
CA ASP A 263 20.33 -14.69 -13.23
C ASP A 263 19.98 -14.21 -11.81
N ALA A 264 18.72 -13.79 -11.57
CA ALA A 264 18.31 -13.24 -10.30
C ALA A 264 18.28 -14.29 -9.18
N ALA A 265 18.84 -13.91 -8.02
CA ALA A 265 18.59 -14.59 -6.77
C ALA A 265 17.39 -13.92 -6.08
N ILE A 266 16.33 -14.69 -5.84
CA ILE A 266 15.15 -14.22 -5.11
C ILE A 266 15.35 -14.53 -3.63
N PRO A 267 15.49 -13.53 -2.74
CA PRO A 267 15.63 -13.78 -1.31
C PRO A 267 14.37 -14.47 -0.77
N PRO A 268 14.47 -15.48 0.12
CA PRO A 268 13.29 -16.14 0.70
C PRO A 268 12.32 -15.14 1.33
N ALA A 269 12.85 -14.15 2.07
CA ALA A 269 12.07 -13.12 2.73
C ALA A 269 11.22 -12.29 1.75
N LEU A 270 11.67 -12.14 0.50
CA LEU A 270 10.97 -11.35 -0.50
C LEU A 270 9.66 -12.03 -0.96
N LEU A 271 9.55 -13.36 -0.87
CA LEU A 271 8.35 -14.07 -1.30
C LEU A 271 7.11 -13.54 -0.55
N ALA A 272 7.16 -13.53 0.78
CA ALA A 272 6.06 -13.05 1.60
C ALA A 272 6.02 -11.51 1.67
N SER A 273 7.14 -10.85 1.99
CA SER A 273 7.12 -9.39 2.17
C SER A 273 6.88 -8.64 0.86
N GLY A 274 7.38 -9.14 -0.26
CA GLY A 274 7.11 -8.57 -1.59
C GLY A 274 5.63 -8.67 -1.95
N SER A 275 5.03 -9.85 -1.74
CA SER A 275 3.59 -10.06 -1.92
C SER A 275 2.75 -9.12 -1.06
N ALA A 276 3.09 -9.00 0.23
CA ALA A 276 2.42 -8.09 1.16
C ALA A 276 2.48 -6.64 0.66
N ARG A 277 3.67 -6.15 0.28
CA ARG A 277 3.86 -4.78 -0.21
C ARG A 277 3.07 -4.51 -1.49
N ILE A 278 3.04 -5.45 -2.42
CA ILE A 278 2.35 -5.26 -3.70
C ILE A 278 0.83 -5.21 -3.50
N LEU A 279 0.27 -6.09 -2.67
CA LEU A 279 -1.16 -6.04 -2.32
C LEU A 279 -1.51 -4.78 -1.54
N GLN A 280 -0.68 -4.36 -0.58
CA GLN A 280 -0.89 -3.11 0.15
C GLN A 280 -0.82 -1.90 -0.80
N ALA A 281 0.16 -1.85 -1.70
CA ALA A 281 0.28 -0.77 -2.67
C ALA A 281 -0.86 -0.77 -3.70
N TRP A 282 -1.45 -1.92 -4.01
CA TRP A 282 -2.69 -1.97 -4.79
C TRP A 282 -3.84 -1.38 -3.98
N HIS A 283 -4.02 -1.82 -2.73
CA HIS A 283 -5.08 -1.38 -1.81
C HIS A 283 -5.06 0.13 -1.62
N ASP A 284 -3.92 0.70 -1.22
CA ASP A 284 -3.76 2.13 -0.93
C ASP A 284 -4.17 3.03 -2.10
N ARG A 285 -3.92 2.57 -3.34
CA ARG A 285 -4.30 3.29 -4.56
C ARG A 285 -5.80 3.25 -4.86
N GLN A 286 -6.52 2.29 -4.28
CA GLN A 286 -7.96 2.14 -4.47
C GLN A 286 -8.76 2.79 -3.33
N THR A 287 -8.19 2.93 -2.13
CA THR A 287 -8.89 3.44 -0.94
C THR A 287 -9.50 4.84 -1.13
N SER A 288 -8.90 5.68 -1.98
CA SER A 288 -9.40 7.03 -2.25
C SER A 288 -10.43 7.11 -3.40
N ARG A 289 -10.83 5.98 -3.99
CA ARG A 289 -11.73 5.92 -5.16
C ARG A 289 -13.14 5.53 -4.74
N ASP A 290 -14.13 6.07 -5.45
CA ASP A 290 -15.54 5.77 -5.20
C ASP A 290 -15.93 4.33 -5.60
N ALA A 291 -15.24 3.74 -6.59
CA ALA A 291 -15.45 2.38 -7.07
C ALA A 291 -14.17 1.82 -7.74
N LEU A 292 -14.03 0.49 -7.78
CA LEU A 292 -12.97 -0.16 -8.54
C LEU A 292 -13.27 -0.11 -10.04
N THR A 293 -12.24 0.13 -10.84
CA THR A 293 -12.34 0.00 -12.29
C THR A 293 -12.24 -1.49 -12.69
N PRO A 294 -12.81 -1.90 -13.85
CA PRO A 294 -12.64 -3.27 -14.35
C PRO A 294 -11.17 -3.68 -14.42
N GLN A 295 -10.29 -2.77 -14.85
CA GLN A 295 -8.85 -3.01 -14.90
C GLN A 295 -8.22 -3.18 -13.51
N ALA A 296 -8.63 -2.40 -12.50
CA ALA A 296 -8.11 -2.55 -11.14
C ALA A 296 -8.51 -3.92 -10.54
N LEU A 297 -9.74 -4.37 -10.83
CA LEU A 297 -10.24 -5.68 -10.41
C LEU A 297 -9.50 -6.82 -11.12
N ASP A 298 -9.28 -6.72 -12.43
CA ASP A 298 -8.52 -7.70 -13.20
C ASP A 298 -7.05 -7.76 -12.75
N ASP A 299 -6.44 -6.60 -12.45
CA ASP A 299 -5.10 -6.53 -11.87
C ASP A 299 -5.05 -7.27 -10.53
N LEU A 300 -6.02 -7.04 -9.63
CA LEU A 300 -6.09 -7.73 -8.34
C LEU A 300 -6.25 -9.25 -8.51
N LYS A 301 -7.07 -9.70 -9.46
CA LYS A 301 -7.20 -11.14 -9.76
C LYS A 301 -5.85 -11.76 -10.12
N GLY A 302 -5.12 -11.13 -11.04
CA GLY A 302 -3.77 -11.56 -11.40
C GLY A 302 -2.81 -11.54 -10.21
N LEU A 303 -2.80 -10.46 -9.42
CA LEU A 303 -1.96 -10.36 -8.22
C LEU A 303 -2.26 -11.49 -7.23
N THR A 304 -3.54 -11.72 -6.91
CA THR A 304 -3.98 -12.77 -5.99
C THR A 304 -3.58 -14.16 -6.48
N GLU A 305 -3.60 -14.43 -7.78
CA GLU A 305 -3.13 -15.70 -8.35
C GLU A 305 -1.61 -15.90 -8.25
N GLY A 306 -0.84 -14.84 -8.47
CA GLY A 306 0.61 -14.85 -8.24
C GLY A 306 0.94 -15.09 -6.77
N VAL A 307 0.22 -14.41 -5.87
CA VAL A 307 0.33 -14.59 -4.41
C VAL A 307 -0.07 -16.01 -3.98
N ALA A 308 -1.15 -16.57 -4.55
CA ALA A 308 -1.58 -17.93 -4.25
C ALA A 308 -0.48 -18.97 -4.54
N LYS A 309 0.30 -18.77 -5.61
CA LYS A 309 1.46 -19.62 -5.88
C LYS A 309 2.50 -19.53 -4.77
N ILE A 310 2.79 -18.35 -4.25
CA ILE A 310 3.75 -18.15 -3.17
C ILE A 310 3.24 -18.76 -1.86
N VAL A 311 1.96 -18.54 -1.52
CA VAL A 311 1.31 -19.16 -0.35
C VAL A 311 1.44 -20.68 -0.42
N MET A 312 1.12 -21.29 -1.56
CA MET A 312 1.26 -22.73 -1.76
C MET A 312 2.70 -23.25 -1.54
N LEU A 313 3.71 -22.48 -1.94
CA LEU A 313 5.12 -22.85 -1.78
C LEU A 313 5.60 -22.74 -0.33
N LEU A 314 5.05 -21.81 0.44
CA LEU A 314 5.40 -21.56 1.83
C LEU A 314 4.56 -22.39 2.82
N ASP A 315 3.39 -22.86 2.40
CA ASP A 315 2.45 -23.57 3.27
C ASP A 315 3.08 -24.76 4.00
N PRO A 316 3.86 -25.67 3.37
CA PRO A 316 4.47 -26.78 4.10
C PRO A 316 5.41 -26.33 5.24
N LEU A 317 6.14 -25.24 5.03
CA LEU A 317 7.03 -24.66 6.05
C LEU A 317 6.22 -24.00 7.18
N LEU A 318 5.15 -23.30 6.82
CA LEU A 318 4.25 -22.67 7.78
C LEU A 318 3.46 -23.70 8.60
N GLN A 319 2.97 -24.78 8.01
CA GLN A 319 2.27 -25.84 8.73
C GLN A 319 3.17 -26.50 9.79
N GLN A 320 4.47 -26.63 9.50
CA GLN A 320 5.44 -27.18 10.44
C GLN A 320 5.82 -26.20 11.55
N GLN A 321 6.07 -24.93 11.19
CA GLN A 321 6.66 -23.93 12.10
C GLN A 321 5.61 -23.08 12.83
N ALA A 322 4.52 -22.73 12.15
CA ALA A 322 3.52 -21.75 12.57
C ALA A 322 2.12 -22.11 12.00
N PRO A 323 1.51 -23.23 12.44
CA PRO A 323 0.26 -23.75 11.86
C PRO A 323 -0.93 -22.79 11.98
N ASP A 324 -0.92 -21.91 12.99
CA ASP A 324 -1.95 -20.89 13.16
C ASP A 324 -1.84 -19.81 12.08
N THR A 325 -0.62 -19.36 11.79
CA THR A 325 -0.33 -18.45 10.67
C THR A 325 -0.64 -19.10 9.33
N ALA A 326 -0.36 -20.40 9.18
CA ALA A 326 -0.74 -21.14 7.98
C ALA A 326 -2.26 -21.11 7.78
N ARG A 327 -3.04 -21.39 8.84
CA ARG A 327 -4.51 -21.36 8.76
C ARG A 327 -5.07 -19.97 8.46
N SER A 328 -4.60 -18.92 9.14
CA SER A 328 -5.08 -17.55 8.90
C SER A 328 -4.77 -17.08 7.48
N LEU A 329 -3.56 -17.34 7.00
CA LEU A 329 -3.14 -17.01 5.63
C LEU A 329 -4.01 -17.71 4.57
N ASN A 330 -4.22 -19.02 4.70
CA ASN A 330 -5.05 -19.77 3.76
C ASN A 330 -6.51 -19.31 3.80
N ALA A 331 -7.03 -18.96 4.98
CA ALA A 331 -8.39 -18.42 5.12
C ALA A 331 -8.51 -17.06 4.44
N ALA A 332 -7.59 -16.12 4.69
CA ALA A 332 -7.60 -14.79 4.07
C ALA A 332 -7.48 -14.88 2.53
N LEU A 333 -6.62 -15.78 2.02
CA LEU A 333 -6.50 -16.02 0.58
C LEU A 333 -7.80 -16.57 -0.01
N ALA A 334 -8.41 -17.57 0.63
CA ALA A 334 -9.65 -18.18 0.17
C ALA A 334 -10.82 -17.18 0.15
N THR A 335 -10.94 -16.35 1.20
CA THR A 335 -11.94 -15.29 1.27
C THR A 335 -11.78 -14.31 0.12
N LEU A 336 -10.57 -13.75 -0.08
CA LEU A 336 -10.34 -12.81 -1.18
C LEU A 336 -10.61 -13.46 -2.56
N GLN A 337 -10.24 -14.72 -2.75
CA GLN A 337 -10.52 -15.43 -4.01
C GLN A 337 -12.02 -15.60 -4.25
N GLN A 338 -12.79 -15.90 -3.22
CA GLN A 338 -14.25 -16.00 -3.32
C GLN A 338 -14.87 -14.64 -3.67
N ASP A 339 -14.47 -13.59 -2.95
CA ASP A 339 -14.95 -12.24 -3.18
C ASP A 339 -14.64 -11.75 -4.61
N LEU A 340 -13.46 -12.11 -5.14
CA LEU A 340 -13.08 -11.79 -6.52
C LEU A 340 -13.90 -12.52 -7.60
N VAL A 341 -14.49 -13.68 -7.28
CA VAL A 341 -15.40 -14.39 -8.19
C VAL A 341 -16.75 -13.66 -8.27
N GLU A 342 -17.22 -13.15 -7.13
CA GLU A 342 -18.50 -12.44 -7.02
C GLU A 342 -18.41 -10.96 -7.43
N ALA A 343 -17.20 -10.39 -7.36
CA ALA A 343 -16.95 -8.98 -7.66
C ALA A 343 -17.26 -8.63 -9.13
N SER A 344 -18.00 -7.54 -9.30
CA SER A 344 -18.30 -6.92 -10.59
C SER A 344 -17.90 -5.44 -10.55
N ALA A 345 -17.35 -4.91 -11.64
CA ALA A 345 -16.96 -3.51 -11.67
C ALA A 345 -18.17 -2.59 -11.43
N GLY A 346 -18.07 -1.70 -10.43
CA GLY A 346 -19.11 -0.72 -10.10
C GLY A 346 -20.04 -1.09 -8.94
N SER A 347 -19.87 -2.25 -8.29
CA SER A 347 -20.43 -2.51 -6.96
C SER A 347 -19.57 -1.86 -5.86
N ALA A 348 -20.14 -1.67 -4.67
CA ALA A 348 -19.38 -1.22 -3.52
C ALA A 348 -18.43 -2.33 -3.06
N ASP A 349 -17.24 -2.38 -3.67
CA ASP A 349 -16.19 -3.40 -3.50
C ASP A 349 -15.43 -3.27 -2.17
N ARG A 350 -16.14 -2.86 -1.10
CA ARG A 350 -15.54 -2.63 0.21
C ARG A 350 -14.96 -3.91 0.78
N HIS A 351 -15.64 -5.05 0.63
CA HIS A 351 -15.12 -6.34 1.08
C HIS A 351 -13.84 -6.74 0.32
N VAL A 352 -13.80 -6.59 -1.01
CA VAL A 352 -12.57 -6.82 -1.80
C VAL A 352 -11.40 -5.97 -1.30
N LEU A 353 -11.64 -4.69 -0.97
CA LEU A 353 -10.62 -3.83 -0.39
C LEU A 353 -10.18 -4.32 1.00
N GLU A 354 -11.13 -4.63 1.89
CA GLU A 354 -10.86 -5.14 3.23
C GLU A 354 -10.08 -6.46 3.19
N ASP A 355 -10.48 -7.40 2.35
CA ASP A 355 -9.87 -8.72 2.22
C ASP A 355 -8.49 -8.65 1.55
N SER A 356 -8.29 -7.75 0.59
CA SER A 356 -6.96 -7.50 0.02
C SER A 356 -5.98 -6.99 1.08
N ALA A 357 -6.43 -6.10 1.98
CA ALA A 357 -5.64 -5.59 3.09
C ALA A 357 -5.42 -6.67 4.17
N ALA A 358 -6.43 -7.50 4.45
CA ALA A 358 -6.31 -8.62 5.37
C ALA A 358 -5.25 -9.62 4.88
N LEU A 359 -5.29 -10.02 3.60
CA LEU A 359 -4.28 -10.90 3.02
C LEU A 359 -2.89 -10.28 3.03
N ALA A 360 -2.76 -8.99 2.71
CA ALA A 360 -1.48 -8.26 2.81
C ALA A 360 -0.94 -8.28 4.26
N GLY A 361 -1.82 -8.08 5.24
CA GLY A 361 -1.51 -8.16 6.67
C GLY A 361 -0.97 -9.53 7.08
N GLU A 362 -1.66 -10.61 6.69
CA GLU A 362 -1.22 -11.99 6.96
C GLU A 362 0.16 -12.27 6.34
N LEU A 363 0.36 -11.91 5.07
CA LEU A 363 1.65 -12.07 4.38
C LEU A 363 2.79 -11.32 5.07
N SER A 364 2.53 -10.13 5.64
CA SER A 364 3.53 -9.34 6.37
C SER A 364 4.05 -10.03 7.64
N SER A 365 3.31 -11.02 8.16
CA SER A 365 3.66 -11.76 9.37
C SER A 365 4.53 -12.99 9.10
N ILE A 366 4.52 -13.52 7.86
CA ILE A 366 5.17 -14.80 7.51
C ILE A 366 6.68 -14.78 7.76
N ASN A 367 7.38 -13.71 7.38
CA ASN A 367 8.82 -13.64 7.61
C ASN A 367 9.18 -13.72 9.10
N HIS A 368 8.33 -13.17 9.96
CA HIS A 368 8.52 -13.34 11.41
C HIS A 368 8.28 -14.79 11.82
N ALA A 369 7.17 -15.39 11.37
CA ALA A 369 6.81 -16.78 11.68
C ALA A 369 7.87 -17.80 11.24
N LEU A 370 8.56 -17.54 10.12
CA LEU A 370 9.61 -18.41 9.58
C LEU A 370 11.04 -18.02 10.04
N GLY A 371 11.18 -16.99 10.89
CA GLY A 371 12.48 -16.51 11.36
C GLY A 371 13.34 -15.83 10.29
N LEU A 372 12.75 -15.34 9.20
CA LEU A 372 13.41 -14.64 8.09
C LEU A 372 13.60 -13.13 8.32
N SER A 373 13.24 -12.60 9.49
CA SER A 373 13.38 -11.18 9.83
C SER A 373 14.75 -10.92 10.46
N GLY A 374 15.78 -10.92 9.60
CA GLY A 374 17.16 -10.52 9.89
C GLY A 374 17.50 -9.17 9.29
#